data_AF-A0A842TLE2-F1
#
_entry.id   AF-A0A842TLE2-F1
#
_cell.length_a   1.000
_cell.length_b   1.000
_cell.length_c   1.000
_cell.angle_alpha   90.00
_cell.angle_beta   90.00
_cell.angle_gamma   90.00
#
_symmetry.space_group_name_H-M   'P 1'
#
loop_
_entity.id
_entity.type
_entity.pdbx_description
1 polymer ?
#
loop_
_entity_poly.entity_id
_entity_poly.type
_entity_poly.pdbx_seq_one_letter_code
_entity_poly.pdbx_strand_id
1 'polypeptide(L)'
;MKLNRVIKIKLYPNQAQEEMLNKTFGCCRFIYNKILEERIKVYEQLKGDSQALYEHRYKTENYLILGDRYFPSSKLCCYCGYKNKDLELYEWEWTCPNCQDYHHRDINTSRNIEQEGKRILRESNITIISNNDTAVGTMVEAFGEDVKLSLGE
;
A
#
# COMPACT_ATOMS: atom_id res chain seq x y z
N MET A 1 -7.42 25.38 -27.03
CA MET A 1 -7.97 24.27 -26.22
C MET A 1 -7.21 23.00 -26.59
N LYS A 2 -6.41 22.42 -25.68
CA LYS A 2 -5.67 21.16 -25.95
C LYS A 2 -6.69 20.00 -25.97
N LEU A 3 -6.81 19.31 -27.11
CA LEU A 3 -7.58 18.07 -27.21
C LEU A 3 -6.73 16.93 -26.63
N ASN A 4 -7.09 16.46 -25.43
CA ASN A 4 -6.54 15.23 -24.88
C ASN A 4 -7.15 14.05 -25.66
N ARG A 5 -6.38 13.44 -26.55
CA ARG A 5 -6.80 12.23 -27.26
C ARG A 5 -6.60 11.03 -26.35
N VAL A 6 -7.68 10.34 -26.02
CA VAL A 6 -7.62 9.06 -25.29
C VAL A 6 -7.56 7.94 -26.32
N ILE A 7 -6.49 7.14 -26.27
CA ILE A 7 -6.35 5.96 -27.11
C ILE A 7 -6.72 4.74 -26.25
N LYS A 8 -7.73 3.98 -26.69
CA LYS A 8 -8.07 2.67 -26.11
C LYS A 8 -7.34 1.60 -26.92
N ILE A 9 -6.45 0.85 -26.27
CA ILE A 9 -5.70 -0.25 -26.88
C ILE A 9 -6.07 -1.54 -26.16
N LYS A 10 -6.36 -2.60 -26.92
CA LYS A 10 -6.57 -3.94 -26.37
C LYS A 10 -5.24 -4.69 -26.41
N LEU A 11 -4.76 -5.11 -25.25
CA LEU A 11 -3.54 -5.89 -25.12
C LEU A 11 -3.89 -7.39 -25.14
N TYR A 12 -3.06 -8.18 -25.80
CA TYR A 12 -3.12 -9.65 -25.79
C TYR A 12 -1.78 -10.18 -25.27
N PRO A 13 -1.54 -10.09 -23.94
CA PRO A 13 -0.29 -10.55 -23.35
C PRO A 13 -0.16 -12.07 -23.46
N ASN A 14 1.08 -12.55 -23.61
CA ASN A 14 1.39 -13.97 -23.40
C ASN A 14 1.39 -14.31 -21.89
N GLN A 15 1.49 -15.59 -21.53
CA GLN A 15 1.41 -16.05 -20.14
C GLN A 15 2.40 -15.33 -19.19
N ALA A 16 3.66 -15.17 -19.60
CA ALA A 16 4.67 -14.50 -18.78
C ALA A 16 4.36 -13.01 -18.58
N GLN A 17 3.85 -12.34 -19.62
CA GLN A 17 3.41 -10.95 -19.52
C GLN A 17 2.18 -10.81 -18.62
N GLU A 18 1.23 -11.72 -18.70
CA GLU A 18 0.05 -11.73 -17.85
C GLU A 18 0.43 -11.88 -16.37
N GLU A 19 1.36 -12.79 -16.05
CA GLU A 19 1.89 -12.93 -14.70
C GLU A 19 2.58 -11.65 -14.20
N MET A 20 3.37 -10.99 -15.05
CA MET A 20 4.03 -9.72 -14.72
C MET A 20 3.03 -8.58 -14.52
N LEU A 21 2.00 -8.50 -15.36
CA LEU A 21 0.93 -7.51 -15.25
C LEU A 21 0.11 -7.74 -13.97
N ASN A 22 -0.19 -9.00 -13.63
CA ASN A 22 -0.90 -9.35 -12.41
C ASN A 22 -0.07 -9.05 -11.16
N LYS A 23 1.25 -9.25 -11.18
CA LYS A 23 2.14 -8.84 -10.08
C LYS A 23 2.19 -7.31 -9.93
N THR A 24 2.27 -6.58 -11.05
CA THR A 24 2.39 -5.11 -11.07
C THR A 24 1.09 -4.40 -10.71
N PHE A 25 -0.02 -4.82 -11.30
CA PHE A 25 -1.32 -4.15 -11.15
C PHE A 25 -2.24 -4.85 -10.15
N GLY A 26 -1.94 -6.08 -9.74
CA GLY A 26 -2.77 -6.86 -8.83
C GLY A 26 -2.91 -6.20 -7.46
N CYS A 27 -1.82 -5.63 -6.92
CA CYS A 27 -1.86 -4.90 -5.66
C CYS A 27 -2.73 -3.64 -5.74
N CYS A 28 -2.55 -2.83 -6.80
CA CYS A 28 -3.37 -1.65 -7.07
C CYS A 28 -4.85 -2.01 -7.25
N ARG A 29 -5.12 -3.10 -7.98
CA ARG A 29 -6.48 -3.60 -8.23
C ARG A 29 -7.14 -4.10 -6.96
N PHE A 30 -6.41 -4.83 -6.12
CA PHE A 30 -6.89 -5.30 -4.82
C PHE A 30 -7.29 -4.12 -3.93
N ILE A 31 -6.40 -3.14 -3.75
CA ILE A 31 -6.68 -1.95 -2.92
C ILE A 31 -7.87 -1.16 -3.49
N TYR A 32 -7.90 -0.93 -4.80
CA TYR A 32 -9.01 -0.23 -5.46
C TYR A 32 -10.33 -0.94 -5.22
N ASN A 33 -10.39 -2.26 -5.45
CA ASN A 33 -11.60 -3.04 -5.27
C ASN A 33 -12.05 -3.08 -3.81
N LYS A 34 -11.12 -3.19 -2.86
CA LYS A 34 -11.42 -3.16 -1.42
C LYS A 34 -12.07 -1.83 -1.01
N ILE A 35 -11.46 -0.70 -1.38
CA ILE A 35 -12.00 0.64 -1.09
C ILE A 35 -13.31 0.89 -1.83
N LEU A 36 -13.44 0.41 -3.07
CA LEU A 36 -14.69 0.52 -3.84
C LEU A 36 -15.83 -0.23 -3.16
N GLU A 37 -15.59 -1.46 -2.69
CA GLU A 37 -16.58 -2.26 -1.98
C GLU A 37 -17.07 -1.54 -0.71
N GLU A 38 -16.16 -0.99 0.09
CA GLU A 38 -16.51 -0.18 1.27
C GLU A 38 -17.36 1.04 0.92
N ARG A 39 -16.98 1.76 -0.14
CA ARG A 39 -17.74 2.93 -0.60
C ARG A 39 -19.14 2.57 -1.08
N ILE A 40 -19.30 1.42 -1.75
CA ILE A 40 -20.63 0.94 -2.16
C ILE A 40 -21.49 0.66 -0.92
N LYS A 41 -20.94 0.01 0.11
CA LYS A 41 -21.66 -0.26 1.37
C LYS A 41 -22.12 1.03 2.06
N VAL A 42 -21.21 2.00 2.21
CA VAL A 42 -21.53 3.31 2.79
C VAL A 42 -22.59 4.03 1.97
N TYR A 43 -22.48 4.02 0.65
CA TYR A 43 -23.47 4.62 -0.23
C TYR A 43 -24.85 3.99 -0.05
N GLU A 44 -24.96 2.67 -0.06
CA GLU A 44 -26.26 2.00 0.12
C GLU A 44 -26.93 2.33 1.46
N GLN A 45 -26.14 2.51 2.52
CA GLN A 45 -26.62 2.92 3.85
C GLN A 45 -27.06 4.38 3.91
N LEU A 46 -26.33 5.28 3.24
CA LEU A 46 -26.47 6.73 3.40
C LEU A 46 -27.10 7.44 2.18
N LYS A 47 -27.45 6.74 1.10
CA LYS A 47 -27.96 7.35 -0.16
C LYS A 47 -29.20 8.24 0.00
N GLY A 48 -29.93 8.15 1.11
CA GLY A 48 -31.05 9.04 1.44
C GLY A 48 -30.67 10.31 2.21
N ASP A 49 -29.44 10.37 2.73
CA ASP A 49 -28.92 11.47 3.54
C ASP A 49 -27.66 12.06 2.89
N SER A 50 -27.86 13.15 2.16
CA SER A 50 -26.78 13.83 1.43
C SER A 50 -25.74 14.46 2.36
N GLN A 51 -26.14 14.85 3.57
CA GLN A 51 -25.24 15.44 4.55
C GLN A 51 -24.32 14.34 5.13
N ALA A 52 -24.88 13.21 5.53
CA ALA A 52 -24.11 12.07 6.03
C ALA A 52 -23.13 11.52 4.96
N LEU A 53 -23.54 11.45 3.69
CA LEU A 53 -22.66 11.07 2.58
C LEU A 53 -21.48 12.04 2.41
N TYR A 54 -21.70 13.35 2.58
CA TYR A 54 -20.64 14.34 2.48
C TYR A 54 -19.60 14.15 3.58
N GLU A 55 -20.05 13.92 4.81
CA GLU A 55 -19.19 13.69 5.99
C GLU A 55 -18.39 12.39 5.89
N HIS A 56 -18.90 11.38 5.18
CA HIS A 56 -18.24 10.09 5.01
C HIS A 56 -17.31 10.02 3.77
N ARG A 57 -17.26 11.05 2.91
CA ARG A 57 -16.53 11.05 1.63
C ARG A 57 -15.07 10.60 1.71
N TYR A 58 -14.39 10.92 2.82
CA TYR A 58 -12.97 10.65 3.02
C TYR A 58 -12.68 9.68 4.17
N LYS A 59 -13.71 9.13 4.82
CA LYS A 59 -13.55 8.16 5.92
C LYS A 59 -13.45 6.74 5.35
N THR A 60 -12.44 6.01 5.79
CA THR A 60 -12.29 4.55 5.60
C THR A 60 -11.88 3.96 6.94
N GLU A 61 -12.28 2.71 7.19
CA GLU A 61 -11.87 1.96 8.38
C GLU A 61 -10.45 1.39 8.24
N ASN A 62 -9.84 1.50 7.04
CA ASN A 62 -8.48 1.04 6.80
C ASN A 62 -7.44 2.10 7.15
N TYR A 63 -6.33 1.65 7.71
CA TYR A 63 -5.17 2.48 7.99
C TYR A 63 -4.18 2.43 6.83
N LEU A 64 -3.82 3.59 6.30
CA LEU A 64 -2.70 3.73 5.38
C LEU A 64 -1.48 4.19 6.16
N ILE A 65 -0.43 3.38 6.16
CA ILE A 65 0.84 3.71 6.80
C ILE A 65 1.78 4.24 5.72
N LEU A 66 2.20 5.50 5.87
CA LEU A 66 3.20 6.10 5.00
C LEU A 66 4.59 5.78 5.56
N GLY A 67 5.37 5.00 4.81
CA GLY A 67 6.78 4.76 5.12
C GLY A 67 7.68 5.90 4.63
N ASP A 68 8.93 5.93 5.11
CA ASP A 68 9.94 6.85 4.60
C ASP A 68 10.20 6.60 3.11
N ARG A 69 10.16 7.68 2.30
CA ARG A 69 10.50 7.67 0.87
C ARG A 69 11.87 7.04 0.60
N TYR A 70 12.82 7.20 1.51
CA TYR A 70 14.20 6.73 1.37
C TYR A 70 14.45 5.37 2.06
N PHE A 71 13.39 4.71 2.55
CA PHE A 71 13.51 3.36 3.10
C PHE A 71 14.08 2.41 2.03
N PRO A 72 15.24 1.76 2.27
CA PRO A 72 15.97 1.01 1.24
C PRO A 72 15.39 -0.40 1.04
N SER A 73 14.08 -0.52 0.82
CA SER A 73 13.33 -1.78 0.78
C SER A 73 13.87 -2.81 -0.21
N SER A 74 14.39 -2.38 -1.37
CA SER A 74 14.96 -3.28 -2.38
C SER A 74 16.40 -3.71 -2.08
N LYS A 75 17.12 -2.94 -1.26
CA LYS A 75 18.53 -3.18 -0.90
C LYS A 75 18.70 -3.93 0.43
N LEU A 76 17.64 -4.07 1.22
CA LEU A 76 17.66 -4.82 2.48
C LEU A 76 17.38 -6.30 2.25
N CYS A 77 18.08 -7.19 2.95
CA CYS A 77 17.72 -8.59 3.06
C CYS A 77 16.52 -8.75 4.01
N CYS A 78 15.41 -9.30 3.54
CA CYS A 78 14.20 -9.48 4.35
C CYS A 78 14.31 -10.53 5.46
N TYR A 79 15.39 -11.31 5.46
CA TYR A 79 15.66 -12.32 6.47
C TYR A 79 16.55 -11.79 7.62
N CYS A 80 17.67 -11.13 7.30
CA CYS A 80 18.64 -10.71 8.31
C CYS A 80 18.88 -9.18 8.41
N GLY A 81 18.25 -8.38 7.55
CA GLY A 81 18.39 -6.91 7.56
C GLY A 81 19.69 -6.37 6.94
N TYR A 82 20.55 -7.20 6.36
CA TYR A 82 21.76 -6.74 5.66
C TYR A 82 21.39 -5.78 4.51
N LYS A 83 22.04 -4.61 4.45
CA LYS A 83 21.86 -3.63 3.39
C LYS A 83 22.93 -3.80 2.31
N ASN A 84 22.55 -4.33 1.16
CA ASN A 84 23.41 -4.41 -0.02
C ASN A 84 23.55 -3.02 -0.68
N LYS A 85 24.66 -2.33 -0.41
CA LYS A 85 24.90 -0.98 -0.93
C LYS A 85 25.17 -0.99 -2.44
N ASP A 86 25.83 -2.04 -2.91
CA ASP A 86 26.34 -2.19 -4.27
C ASP A 86 25.32 -2.85 -5.22
N LEU A 87 24.11 -3.11 -4.73
CA LEU A 87 23.01 -3.63 -5.54
C LEU A 87 22.59 -2.61 -6.61
N GLU A 88 22.76 -2.99 -7.87
CA GLU A 88 22.45 -2.20 -9.06
C GLU A 88 20.96 -2.27 -9.41
N LEU A 89 20.47 -1.39 -10.28
CA LEU A 89 19.03 -1.38 -10.63
C LEU A 89 18.57 -2.59 -11.44
N TYR A 90 19.45 -3.18 -12.25
CA TYR A 90 19.13 -4.28 -13.17
C TYR A 90 19.28 -5.69 -12.57
N GLU A 91 19.68 -5.82 -11.31
CA GLU A 91 19.90 -7.13 -10.68
C GLU A 91 18.60 -7.69 -10.07
N TRP A 92 17.79 -8.42 -10.83
CA TRP A 92 16.52 -8.95 -10.31
C TRP A 92 16.66 -10.02 -9.23
N GLU A 93 17.81 -10.70 -9.17
CA GLU A 93 18.08 -11.78 -8.25
C GLU A 93 19.43 -11.55 -7.58
N TRP A 94 19.52 -11.78 -6.27
CA TRP A 94 20.78 -11.66 -5.54
C TRP A 94 20.78 -12.57 -4.31
N THR A 95 21.98 -13.00 -3.91
CA THR A 95 22.17 -13.77 -2.67
C THR A 95 22.74 -12.85 -1.61
N CYS A 96 22.15 -12.86 -0.42
CA CYS A 96 22.61 -12.04 0.69
C CYS A 96 24.01 -12.49 1.15
N PRO A 97 25.04 -11.62 1.13
CA PRO A 97 26.39 -12.02 1.53
C PRO A 97 26.50 -12.31 3.03
N ASN A 98 25.58 -11.79 3.85
CA ASN A 98 25.57 -11.98 5.29
C ASN A 98 24.94 -13.30 5.74
N CYS A 99 23.76 -13.65 5.19
CA CYS A 99 23.01 -14.84 5.63
C CYS A 99 22.81 -15.90 4.54
N GLN A 100 23.33 -15.67 3.33
CA GLN A 100 23.25 -16.58 2.18
C GLN A 100 21.83 -16.88 1.67
N ASP A 101 20.81 -16.12 2.11
CA ASP A 101 19.45 -16.26 1.58
C ASP A 101 19.37 -15.75 0.14
N TYR A 102 18.61 -16.46 -0.69
CA TYR A 102 18.40 -16.12 -2.08
C TYR A 102 17.17 -15.23 -2.24
N HIS A 103 17.28 -14.16 -3.02
CA HIS A 103 16.22 -13.18 -3.18
C HIS A 103 15.86 -12.92 -4.63
N HIS A 104 14.57 -13.05 -4.96
CA HIS A 104 13.97 -12.28 -6.05
C HIS A 104 13.62 -10.88 -5.52
N ARG A 105 14.13 -9.83 -6.17
CA ARG A 105 14.09 -8.44 -5.68
C ARG A 105 12.70 -7.99 -5.23
N ASP A 106 11.67 -8.22 -6.04
CA ASP A 106 10.31 -7.74 -5.73
C ASP A 106 9.69 -8.46 -4.53
N ILE A 107 9.98 -9.75 -4.35
CA ILE A 107 9.50 -10.56 -3.22
C ILE A 107 10.21 -10.10 -1.93
N ASN A 108 11.52 -9.86 -2.02
CA ASN A 108 12.29 -9.31 -0.90
C ASN A 108 11.79 -7.91 -0.52
N THR A 109 11.57 -7.05 -1.52
CA THR A 109 11.06 -5.68 -1.34
C THR A 109 9.69 -5.67 -0.67
N SER A 110 8.77 -6.54 -1.09
CA SER A 110 7.43 -6.60 -0.50
C SER A 110 7.46 -7.02 0.97
N ARG A 111 8.28 -8.02 1.32
CA ARG A 111 8.49 -8.45 2.71
C ARG A 111 9.10 -7.33 3.56
N ASN A 112 10.06 -6.58 3.03
CA ASN A 112 10.66 -5.44 3.74
C ASN A 112 9.65 -4.31 3.98
N ILE A 113 8.81 -3.98 3.00
CA ILE A 113 7.75 -2.97 3.16
C ILE A 113 6.73 -3.41 4.21
N GLU A 114 6.35 -4.69 4.21
CA GLU A 114 5.43 -5.23 5.23
C GLU A 114 6.03 -5.15 6.64
N GLN A 115 7.29 -5.56 6.79
CA GLN A 115 8.00 -5.48 8.07
C GLN A 115 8.15 -4.03 8.56
N GLU A 116 8.44 -3.11 7.64
CA GLU A 116 8.54 -1.67 7.96
C GLU A 116 7.20 -1.09 8.39
N GLY A 117 6.11 -1.42 7.69
CA GLY A 117 4.76 -1.04 8.11
C GLY A 117 4.43 -1.56 9.52
N LYS A 118 4.76 -2.84 9.80
CA LYS A 118 4.60 -3.43 11.14
C LYS A 118 5.46 -2.75 12.21
N ARG A 119 6.69 -2.34 11.87
CA ARG A 119 7.58 -1.59 12.77
C ARG A 119 6.97 -0.22 13.12
N ILE A 120 6.55 0.54 12.11
CA ILE A 120 5.91 1.85 12.30
C ILE A 120 4.68 1.75 13.18
N LEU A 121 3.81 0.74 12.97
CA LEU A 121 2.64 0.52 13.82
C LEU A 121 3.02 0.31 15.30
N ARG A 122 4.04 -0.51 15.56
CA ARG A 122 4.51 -0.78 16.93
C ARG A 122 5.09 0.45 17.61
N GLU A 123 5.91 1.22 16.88
CA GLU A 123 6.55 2.45 17.42
C GLU A 123 5.56 3.57 17.67
N SER A 124 4.52 3.67 16.85
CA SER A 124 3.41 4.60 17.04
C SER A 124 2.50 4.25 18.22
N ASN A 125 2.84 3.23 19.03
CA ASN A 125 1.99 2.67 20.09
C ASN A 125 0.59 2.26 19.60
N ILE A 126 0.44 1.94 18.32
CA ILE A 126 -0.81 1.44 17.76
C ILE A 126 -0.89 -0.05 18.08
N THR A 127 -1.77 -0.40 19.01
CA THR A 127 -2.05 -1.82 19.29
C THR A 127 -2.99 -2.34 18.21
N ILE A 128 -2.47 -3.18 17.32
CA ILE A 128 -3.30 -3.94 16.37
C ILE A 128 -4.06 -5.00 17.18
N ILE A 129 -5.28 -4.68 17.63
CA ILE A 129 -6.18 -5.67 18.20
C ILE A 129 -6.74 -6.48 17.02
N SER A 130 -6.06 -7.55 16.63
CA SER A 130 -6.58 -8.43 15.58
C SER A 130 -7.68 -9.32 16.17
N ASN A 131 -8.94 -8.93 15.96
CA ASN A 131 -10.05 -9.88 15.95
C ASN A 131 -10.59 -9.95 14.52
N ASN A 132 -9.81 -10.59 13.64
CA ASN A 132 -10.11 -11.00 12.26
C ASN A 132 -10.80 -10.04 11.27
N ASP A 133 -11.29 -8.86 11.62
CA ASP A 133 -12.00 -7.96 10.70
C ASP A 133 -11.81 -6.46 10.95
N THR A 134 -11.09 -6.03 11.98
CA THR A 134 -10.82 -4.60 12.19
C THR A 134 -9.55 -4.40 13.01
N ALA A 135 -8.62 -3.59 12.52
CA ALA A 135 -7.58 -2.98 13.35
C ALA A 135 -8.11 -1.60 13.75
N VAL A 136 -8.03 -1.20 15.02
CA VAL A 136 -8.30 0.18 15.44
C VAL A 136 -7.02 0.73 16.05
N GLY A 137 -6.48 1.78 15.45
CA GLY A 137 -5.35 2.55 15.93
C GLY A 137 -5.67 4.03 15.92
N THR A 138 -5.48 4.72 17.04
CA THR A 138 -5.61 6.18 17.09
C THR A 138 -4.25 6.82 16.76
N MET A 139 -4.20 7.67 15.73
CA MET A 139 -3.06 8.55 15.46
C MET A 139 -3.59 9.95 15.19
N VAL A 140 -3.23 10.91 16.04
CA VAL A 140 -3.60 12.32 15.91
C VAL A 140 -2.60 13.10 15.03
N GLU A 141 -1.44 12.55 14.68
CA GLU A 141 -0.33 13.36 14.15
C GLU A 141 0.33 12.85 12.85
N ALA A 142 -0.32 11.97 12.08
CA ALA A 142 0.30 11.37 10.88
C ALA A 142 0.16 12.18 9.57
N PHE A 143 -0.53 13.32 9.57
CA PHE A 143 -0.84 14.03 8.33
C PHE A 143 -0.21 15.42 8.34
N GLY A 144 0.85 15.59 7.54
CA GLY A 144 1.37 16.89 7.15
C GLY A 144 0.27 17.78 6.56
N GLU A 145 0.47 19.09 6.69
CA GLU A 145 -0.53 20.18 6.74
C GLU A 145 -1.53 20.34 5.58
N ASP A 146 -1.64 19.42 4.63
CA ASP A 146 -2.53 19.54 3.45
C ASP A 146 -3.78 18.64 3.46
N VAL A 147 -4.09 17.96 4.57
CA VAL A 147 -5.38 17.25 4.75
C VAL A 147 -6.08 17.79 5.99
N LYS A 148 -6.94 18.80 5.81
CA LYS A 148 -7.84 19.28 6.87
C LYS A 148 -8.88 18.21 7.19
N LEU A 149 -8.64 17.43 8.24
CA LEU A 149 -9.68 16.68 8.94
C LEU A 149 -10.24 17.59 10.04
N SER A 150 -11.44 18.13 9.81
CA SER A 150 -12.21 18.78 10.87
C SER A 150 -12.66 17.71 11.87
N LEU A 151 -12.13 17.78 13.09
CA LEU A 151 -12.67 17.04 14.21
C LEU A 151 -14.05 17.63 14.54
N GLY A 152 -15.10 16.80 14.38
CA GLY A 152 -16.43 17.10 14.90
C GLY A 152 -16.45 16.89 16.41
N GLU A 153 -17.24 17.74 17.09
CA GLU A 153 -17.36 17.96 18.54
C GLU A 153 -17.32 16.72 19.45
#